data_AF-A0A447S4H0-F1
#
_entry.id   AF-A0A447S4H0-F1
#
_cell.length_a   1.000
_cell.length_b   1.000
_cell.length_c   1.000
_cell.angle_alpha   90.00
_cell.angle_beta   90.00
_cell.angle_gamma   90.00
#
_symmetry.space_group_name_H-M   'P 1'
#
loop_
_entity.id
_entity.type
_entity.pdbx_description
1 polymer ?
#
loop_
_entity_poly.entity_id
_entity_poly.type
_entity_poly.pdbx_seq_one_letter_code
_entity_poly.pdbx_strand_id
1 'polypeptide(L)'
;MIAVIIISAILVIIALTPRLAQGRYTLNIITGLLLALSLCWSLSNYCFIFFWTLPFAWPLLVILMTTGLTALYHHWPGITAFMLPLWVTALLAGIQLHYHTEIRFLILWAIFTAILLYGRRILQRWYDEAWDTHQENMQLIQRLESIANQDALTGTANRRALNAYLAAIWQQKTPLALMMIDVDYF
;
A
#
# COMPACT_ATOMS: atom_id res chain seq x y z
N MET A 1 -18.11 17.65 -10.43
CA MET A 1 -17.65 17.92 -9.04
C MET A 1 -18.43 17.16 -7.98
N ILE A 2 -19.76 17.30 -7.86
CA ILE A 2 -20.55 16.59 -6.83
C ILE A 2 -20.38 15.05 -6.90
N ALA A 3 -20.42 14.47 -8.09
CA ALA A 3 -20.19 13.03 -8.30
C ALA A 3 -18.81 12.56 -7.80
N VAL A 4 -17.76 13.37 -8.01
CA VAL A 4 -16.40 13.06 -7.52
C VAL A 4 -16.38 13.02 -6.00
N ILE A 5 -17.00 14.00 -5.34
CA ILE A 5 -17.08 14.08 -3.88
C ILE A 5 -17.81 12.86 -3.33
N ILE A 6 -18.98 12.51 -3.89
CA ILE A 6 -19.77 11.36 -3.44
C ILE A 6 -19.00 10.04 -3.61
N ILE A 7 -18.41 9.79 -4.79
CA ILE A 7 -17.66 8.56 -5.04
C ILE A 7 -16.42 8.48 -4.14
N SER A 8 -15.72 9.60 -3.93
CA SER A 8 -14.57 9.66 -3.02
C SER A 8 -14.96 9.38 -1.57
N ALA A 9 -16.09 9.91 -1.10
CA ALA A 9 -16.60 9.67 0.24
C ALA A 9 -16.97 8.19 0.44
N ILE A 10 -17.60 7.56 -0.55
CA ILE A 10 -17.91 6.13 -0.52
C ILE A 10 -16.62 5.30 -0.42
N LEU A 11 -15.59 5.62 -1.21
CA LEU A 11 -14.30 4.93 -1.15
C LEU A 11 -13.61 5.09 0.21
N VAL A 12 -13.67 6.29 0.81
CA VAL A 12 -13.13 6.54 2.16
C VAL A 12 -13.87 5.72 3.22
N ILE A 13 -15.20 5.64 3.14
CA ILE A 13 -15.99 4.82 4.07
C ILE A 13 -15.62 3.34 3.94
N ILE A 14 -15.46 2.82 2.72
CA ILE A 14 -15.02 1.44 2.47
C ILE A 14 -13.61 1.21 3.01
N ALA A 15 -12.69 2.16 2.83
CA ALA A 15 -11.32 2.06 3.35
C ALA A 15 -11.26 2.06 4.88
N LEU A 16 -12.13 2.82 5.56
CA LEU A 16 -12.22 2.90 7.02
C LEU A 16 -12.93 1.69 7.65
N THR A 17 -13.62 0.87 6.86
CA THR A 17 -14.38 -0.29 7.34
C THR A 17 -13.73 -1.61 6.91
N PRO A 18 -12.77 -2.15 7.69
CA PRO A 18 -11.96 -3.32 7.29
C PRO A 18 -12.78 -4.59 7.04
N ARG A 19 -13.98 -4.70 7.63
CA ARG A 19 -14.91 -5.82 7.38
C ARG A 19 -15.53 -5.80 5.98
N LEU A 20 -15.71 -4.62 5.38
CA LEU A 20 -16.23 -4.50 4.02
C LEU A 20 -15.14 -4.71 2.97
N ALA A 21 -13.91 -4.31 3.27
CA ALA A 21 -12.76 -4.41 2.37
C ALA A 21 -12.29 -5.85 2.07
N GLN A 22 -12.74 -6.84 2.84
CA GLN A 22 -12.32 -8.24 2.69
C GLN A 22 -13.32 -9.03 1.84
N GLY A 23 -13.08 -9.09 0.54
CA GLY A 23 -13.86 -9.93 -0.37
C GLY A 23 -13.56 -9.69 -1.84
N ARG A 24 -13.60 -10.75 -2.66
CA ARG A 24 -13.39 -10.65 -4.12
C ARG A 24 -14.46 -9.78 -4.79
N TYR A 25 -15.69 -9.83 -4.30
CA TYR A 25 -16.77 -8.96 -4.76
C TYR A 25 -16.55 -7.50 -4.38
N THR A 26 -16.08 -7.21 -3.16
CA THR A 26 -15.75 -5.84 -2.75
C THR A 26 -14.61 -5.26 -3.58
N LEU A 27 -13.58 -6.05 -3.88
CA LEU A 27 -12.48 -5.61 -4.76
C LEU A 27 -12.99 -5.20 -6.14
N ASN A 28 -13.90 -5.98 -6.74
CA ASN A 28 -14.51 -5.62 -8.02
C ASN A 28 -15.34 -4.32 -7.92
N ILE A 29 -16.10 -4.13 -6.84
CA ILE A 29 -16.84 -2.89 -6.60
C ILE A 29 -15.90 -1.70 -6.46
N ILE A 30 -14.81 -1.84 -5.70
CA ILE A 30 -13.77 -0.80 -5.57
C ILE A 30 -13.17 -0.47 -6.93
N THR A 31 -12.84 -1.46 -7.76
CA THR A 31 -12.31 -1.21 -9.11
C THR A 31 -13.32 -0.48 -10.00
N GLY A 32 -14.61 -0.81 -9.91
CA GLY A 32 -15.68 -0.11 -10.64
C GLY A 32 -15.84 1.33 -10.17
N LEU A 33 -15.78 1.58 -8.86
CA LEU A 33 -15.82 2.93 -8.29
C LEU A 33 -14.59 3.76 -8.69
N LEU A 34 -13.39 3.16 -8.70
CA LEU A 34 -12.16 3.80 -9.17
C LEU A 34 -12.25 4.15 -10.67
N LEU A 35 -12.83 3.28 -11.49
CA LEU A 35 -13.07 3.56 -12.91
C LEU A 35 -14.05 4.72 -13.08
N ALA A 36 -15.17 4.72 -12.35
CA ALA A 36 -16.16 5.79 -12.40
C ALA A 36 -15.56 7.14 -11.94
N LEU A 37 -14.76 7.11 -10.87
CA LEU A 37 -14.03 8.27 -10.37
C LEU A 37 -13.04 8.79 -11.42
N SER A 38 -12.28 7.89 -12.05
CA SER A 38 -11.33 8.23 -13.10
C SER A 38 -12.01 8.83 -14.32
N LEU A 39 -13.13 8.26 -14.78
CA LEU A 39 -13.93 8.84 -15.86
C LEU A 39 -14.44 10.24 -15.51
N CYS A 40 -14.89 10.46 -14.26
CA CYS A 40 -15.34 11.79 -13.82
C CYS A 40 -14.19 12.81 -13.87
N TRP A 41 -13.01 12.44 -13.39
CA TRP A 41 -11.82 13.30 -13.44
C TRP A 41 -11.31 13.52 -14.85
N SER A 42 -11.29 12.47 -15.66
CA SER A 42 -10.93 12.46 -17.07
C SER A 42 -11.80 13.43 -17.87
N LEU A 43 -13.13 13.34 -17.72
CA LEU A 43 -14.06 14.26 -18.37
C LEU A 43 -13.89 15.70 -17.87
N SER A 44 -13.72 15.89 -16.57
CA SER A 44 -13.50 17.24 -15.99
C SER A 44 -12.22 17.87 -16.54
N ASN A 45 -11.12 17.11 -16.61
CA ASN A 45 -9.84 17.57 -17.16
C ASN A 45 -9.93 17.90 -18.65
N TYR A 46 -10.60 17.04 -19.43
CA TYR A 46 -10.83 17.31 -20.85
C TYR A 46 -11.58 18.64 -21.03
N CYS A 47 -12.63 18.89 -20.24
CA CYS A 47 -13.35 20.15 -20.29
C CYS A 47 -12.49 21.36 -19.87
N PHE A 48 -11.65 21.22 -18.84
CA PHE A 48 -10.73 22.28 -18.40
C PHE A 48 -9.70 22.65 -19.46
N ILE A 49 -9.21 21.67 -20.22
CA ILE A 49 -8.21 21.89 -21.27
C ILE A 49 -8.88 22.48 -22.52
N PHE A 50 -9.98 21.88 -22.99
CA PHE A 50 -10.58 22.25 -24.28
C PHE A 50 -11.44 23.51 -24.21
N PHE A 51 -12.37 23.59 -23.24
CA PHE A 51 -13.32 24.71 -23.18
C PHE A 51 -12.76 25.92 -22.45
N TRP A 52 -12.00 25.70 -21.37
CA TRP A 52 -11.52 26.78 -20.52
C TRP A 52 -10.03 27.09 -20.67
N THR A 53 -9.27 26.28 -21.42
CA THR A 53 -7.83 26.49 -21.69
C THR A 53 -7.01 26.74 -20.41
N LEU A 54 -7.37 26.06 -19.31
CA LEU A 54 -6.78 26.31 -18.00
C LEU A 54 -5.38 25.67 -17.92
N PRO A 55 -4.33 26.44 -17.61
CA PRO A 55 -2.95 25.93 -17.59
C PRO A 55 -2.72 24.90 -16.48
N PHE A 56 -3.49 24.95 -15.38
CA PHE A 56 -3.35 24.02 -14.25
C PHE A 56 -3.90 22.61 -14.53
N ALA A 57 -4.68 22.41 -15.58
CA ALA A 57 -5.30 21.11 -15.87
C ALA A 57 -4.25 20.03 -16.20
N TRP A 58 -3.15 20.42 -16.84
CA TRP A 58 -2.03 19.53 -17.14
C TRP A 58 -1.32 19.03 -15.87
N PRO A 59 -0.85 19.91 -14.95
CA PRO A 59 -0.37 19.49 -13.63
C PRO A 59 -1.37 18.63 -12.86
N LEU A 60 -2.66 18.94 -12.93
CA LEU A 60 -3.68 18.18 -12.22
C LEU A 60 -3.78 16.72 -12.70
N LEU A 61 -3.71 16.48 -14.01
CA LEU A 61 -3.61 15.11 -14.57
C LEU A 61 -2.36 14.38 -14.07
N VAL A 62 -1.21 15.04 -14.08
CA VAL A 62 0.05 14.46 -13.62
C VAL A 62 -0.04 14.10 -12.14
N ILE A 63 -0.56 15.00 -11.29
CA ILE A 63 -0.73 14.77 -9.86
C ILE A 63 -1.70 13.61 -9.60
N LEU A 64 -2.84 13.57 -10.29
CA LEU A 64 -3.80 12.46 -10.16
C LEU A 64 -3.16 11.12 -10.54
N MET A 65 -2.36 11.09 -11.61
CA MET A 65 -1.64 9.89 -12.02
C MET A 65 -0.57 9.48 -11.01
N THR A 66 0.30 10.39 -10.58
CA THR A 66 1.37 10.04 -9.64
C THR A 66 0.83 9.62 -8.27
N THR A 67 -0.23 10.27 -7.79
CA THR A 67 -0.92 9.87 -6.56
C THR A 67 -1.67 8.54 -6.71
N GLY A 68 -2.31 8.30 -7.86
CA GLY A 68 -2.92 7.02 -8.18
C GLY A 68 -1.90 5.88 -8.22
N LEU A 69 -0.71 6.15 -8.77
CA LEU A 69 0.41 5.19 -8.80
C LEU A 69 0.86 4.81 -7.38
N THR A 70 1.10 5.79 -6.52
CA THR A 70 1.56 5.53 -5.14
C THR A 70 0.49 4.89 -4.26
N ALA A 71 -0.78 5.18 -4.49
CA ALA A 71 -1.88 4.60 -3.71
C ALA A 71 -2.26 3.18 -4.18
N LEU A 72 -2.15 2.89 -5.48
CA LEU A 72 -2.70 1.68 -6.09
C LEU A 72 -1.64 0.75 -6.69
N TYR A 73 -0.33 0.98 -6.50
CA TYR A 73 0.75 0.18 -7.12
C TYR A 73 0.61 -1.33 -6.89
N HIS A 74 0.09 -1.73 -5.73
CA HIS A 74 -0.12 -3.13 -5.36
C HIS A 74 -1.37 -3.74 -6.01
N HIS A 75 -2.45 -2.97 -6.18
CA HIS A 75 -3.72 -3.47 -6.71
C HIS A 75 -3.83 -3.31 -8.24
N TRP A 76 -3.39 -4.34 -8.98
CA TRP A 76 -3.29 -4.30 -10.45
C TRP A 76 -4.58 -3.88 -11.19
N PRO A 77 -5.77 -4.44 -10.90
CA PRO A 77 -6.98 -4.04 -11.62
C PRO A 77 -7.37 -2.58 -11.35
N GLY A 78 -7.24 -2.12 -10.09
CA GLY A 78 -7.61 -0.76 -9.72
C GLY A 78 -6.68 0.30 -10.30
N ILE A 79 -5.36 0.06 -10.34
CA ILE A 79 -4.45 1.00 -10.99
C ILE A 79 -4.74 1.11 -12.49
N THR A 80 -5.01 0.00 -13.18
CA THR A 80 -5.37 0.07 -14.61
C THR A 80 -6.70 0.79 -14.83
N ALA A 81 -7.70 0.50 -14.00
CA ALA A 81 -9.01 1.14 -14.06
C ALA A 81 -8.95 2.65 -13.80
N PHE A 82 -8.09 3.06 -12.87
CA PHE A 82 -7.93 4.47 -12.51
C PHE A 82 -7.02 5.23 -13.51
N MET A 83 -5.94 4.62 -13.98
CA MET A 83 -4.96 5.32 -14.82
C MET A 83 -5.38 5.44 -16.29
N LEU A 84 -6.03 4.40 -16.86
CA LEU A 84 -6.31 4.37 -18.29
C LEU A 84 -7.12 5.57 -18.79
N PRO A 85 -8.27 5.95 -18.17
CA PRO A 85 -9.05 7.09 -18.66
C PRO A 85 -8.28 8.42 -18.60
N LEU A 86 -7.54 8.65 -17.52
CA LEU A 86 -6.70 9.84 -17.35
C LEU A 86 -5.58 9.89 -18.40
N TRP A 87 -4.95 8.74 -18.68
CA TRP A 87 -3.85 8.63 -19.63
C TRP A 87 -4.33 8.86 -21.07
N VAL A 88 -5.49 8.30 -21.41
CA VAL A 88 -6.15 8.54 -22.69
C VAL A 88 -6.53 10.01 -22.83
N THR A 89 -7.07 10.66 -21.79
CA THR A 89 -7.42 12.09 -21.89
C THR A 89 -6.22 12.99 -22.03
N ALA A 90 -5.10 12.69 -21.37
CA ALA A 90 -3.85 13.42 -21.59
C ALA A 90 -3.40 13.36 -23.07
N LEU A 91 -3.52 12.18 -23.69
CA LEU A 91 -3.18 12.00 -25.11
C LEU A 91 -4.15 12.75 -26.03
N LEU A 92 -5.47 12.54 -25.85
CA LEU A 92 -6.51 13.14 -26.69
C LEU A 92 -6.49 14.67 -26.61
N ALA A 93 -6.42 15.22 -25.40
CA ALA A 93 -6.37 16.67 -25.20
C ALA A 93 -5.09 17.28 -25.79
N GLY A 94 -3.97 16.56 -25.75
CA GLY A 94 -2.70 17.02 -26.30
C GLY A 94 -2.68 17.06 -27.83
N ILE A 95 -3.22 16.02 -28.48
CA ILE A 95 -3.35 15.95 -29.94
C ILE A 95 -4.29 17.03 -30.46
N GLN A 96 -5.40 17.30 -29.76
CA GLN A 96 -6.37 18.31 -30.20
C GLN A 96 -5.85 19.74 -30.06
N LEU A 97 -5.07 20.06 -29.02
CA LEU A 97 -4.48 21.39 -28.85
C LEU A 97 -3.37 21.66 -29.88
N HIS A 98 -2.54 20.64 -30.16
CA HIS A 98 -1.42 20.74 -31.08
C HIS A 98 -1.83 20.13 -32.44
N TYR A 99 -2.68 20.87 -33.17
CA TYR A 99 -3.29 20.46 -34.45
C TYR A 99 -2.28 19.96 -35.49
N HIS A 100 -1.02 20.38 -35.39
CA HIS A 100 0.13 19.69 -35.97
C HIS A 100 0.74 18.81 -34.90
N THR A 101 0.67 17.49 -35.07
CA THR A 101 1.21 16.50 -34.15
C THR A 101 2.69 16.77 -33.91
N GLU A 102 3.00 17.60 -32.92
CA GLU A 102 4.37 17.90 -32.57
C GLU A 102 4.96 16.62 -32.00
N ILE A 103 5.89 16.03 -32.74
CA ILE A 103 6.64 14.83 -32.34
C ILE A 103 7.20 15.00 -30.91
N ARG A 104 7.53 16.25 -30.53
CA ARG A 104 7.94 16.64 -29.17
C ARG A 104 6.93 16.23 -28.10
N PHE A 105 5.64 16.50 -28.32
CA PHE A 105 4.58 16.12 -27.38
C PHE A 105 4.47 14.61 -27.23
N LEU A 106 4.49 13.86 -28.34
CA LEU A 106 4.44 12.39 -28.31
C LEU A 106 5.65 11.80 -27.58
N ILE A 107 6.85 12.35 -27.80
CA ILE A 107 8.06 11.95 -27.07
C ILE A 107 7.90 12.21 -25.57
N LEU A 108 7.45 13.41 -25.17
CA LEU A 108 7.24 13.74 -23.74
C LEU A 108 6.19 12.83 -23.10
N TRP A 109 5.08 12.56 -23.79
CA TRP A 109 4.04 11.67 -23.32
C TRP A 109 4.54 10.21 -23.21
N ALA A 110 5.36 9.74 -24.15
CA ALA A 110 5.98 8.43 -24.09
C ALA A 110 6.99 8.30 -22.94
N ILE A 111 7.84 9.33 -22.74
CA ILE A 111 8.76 9.41 -21.60
C ILE A 111 7.98 9.39 -20.29
N PHE A 112 6.93 10.19 -20.17
CA PHE A 112 6.09 10.22 -18.98
C PHE A 112 5.42 8.86 -18.71
N THR A 113 4.91 8.20 -19.75
CA THR A 113 4.37 6.84 -19.64
C THR A 113 5.42 5.85 -19.18
N ALA A 114 6.65 5.93 -19.70
CA ALA A 114 7.76 5.10 -19.26
C ALA A 114 8.13 5.36 -17.79
N ILE A 115 8.12 6.62 -17.35
CA ILE A 115 8.33 7.01 -15.94
C ILE A 115 7.26 6.38 -15.05
N LEU A 116 5.98 6.43 -15.43
CA LEU A 116 4.90 5.81 -14.64
C LEU A 116 5.06 4.29 -14.53
N LEU A 117 5.38 3.62 -15.64
CA LEU A 117 5.60 2.17 -15.67
C LEU A 117 6.81 1.75 -14.85
N TYR A 118 7.93 2.47 -14.99
CA TYR A 118 9.15 2.19 -14.25
C TYR A 118 9.02 2.53 -12.77
N GLY A 119 8.37 3.66 -12.45
CA GLY A 119 8.06 4.06 -11.09
C GLY A 119 7.22 3.01 -10.36
N ARG A 120 6.25 2.39 -11.05
CA ARG A 120 5.52 1.25 -10.50
C ARG A 120 6.42 0.08 -10.12
N ARG A 121 7.33 -0.30 -11.02
CA ARG A 121 8.24 -1.44 -10.80
C ARG A 121 9.20 -1.18 -9.65
N ILE A 122 9.69 0.04 -9.52
CA ILE A 122 10.53 0.44 -8.38
C ILE A 122 9.74 0.32 -7.08
N LEU A 123 8.52 0.87 -7.02
CA LEU A 123 7.69 0.82 -5.82
C LEU A 123 7.40 -0.62 -5.39
N GLN A 124 7.10 -1.50 -6.35
CA GLN A 124 6.90 -2.92 -6.08
C GLN A 124 8.18 -3.58 -5.55
N ARG A 125 9.30 -3.37 -6.22
CA ARG A 125 10.59 -3.93 -5.80
C ARG A 125 11.00 -3.47 -4.40
N TRP A 126 10.84 -2.19 -4.09
CA TRP A 126 11.16 -1.65 -2.76
C TRP A 126 10.24 -2.22 -1.69
N TYR A 127 8.96 -2.43 -2.00
CA TYR A 127 8.04 -3.06 -1.07
C TYR A 127 8.45 -4.52 -0.79
N ASP A 128 8.74 -5.29 -1.83
CA ASP A 128 9.13 -6.69 -1.70
C ASP A 128 10.43 -6.83 -0.90
N GLU A 129 11.45 -6.01 -1.21
CA GLU A 129 12.73 -6.00 -0.50
C GLU A 129 12.59 -5.60 0.98
N ALA A 130 11.76 -4.59 1.27
CA ALA A 130 11.46 -4.20 2.63
C ALA A 130 10.71 -5.28 3.40
N TRP A 131 9.80 -6.00 2.72
CA TRP A 131 9.03 -7.08 3.31
C TRP A 131 9.92 -8.27 3.66
N ASP A 132 10.78 -8.70 2.74
CA ASP A 132 11.72 -9.80 2.95
C ASP A 132 12.68 -9.49 4.10
N THR A 133 13.28 -8.29 4.09
CA THR A 133 14.16 -7.83 5.17
C THR A 133 13.45 -7.81 6.52
N HIS A 134 12.19 -7.38 6.54
CA HIS A 134 11.38 -7.37 7.76
C HIS A 134 11.12 -8.80 8.27
N GLN A 135 10.81 -9.74 7.39
CA GLN A 135 10.62 -11.15 7.76
C GLN A 135 11.89 -11.77 8.33
N GLU A 136 13.04 -11.56 7.71
CA GLU A 136 14.33 -12.05 8.19
C GLU A 136 14.66 -11.49 9.58
N ASN A 137 14.48 -10.19 9.78
CA ASN A 137 14.70 -9.55 11.08
C ASN A 137 13.79 -10.15 12.16
N MET A 138 12.52 -10.39 11.86
CA MET A 138 11.60 -11.01 12.82
C MET A 138 12.01 -12.43 13.19
N GLN A 139 12.50 -13.22 12.24
CA GLN A 139 13.02 -14.56 12.53
C GLN A 139 14.28 -14.52 13.40
N LEU A 140 15.18 -13.58 13.13
CA LEU A 140 16.39 -13.39 13.93
C LEU A 140 16.06 -12.97 15.37
N ILE A 141 15.11 -12.04 15.55
CA ILE A 141 14.62 -11.62 16.87
C ILE A 141 14.05 -12.83 17.62
N GLN A 142 13.21 -13.64 16.98
CA GLN A 142 12.63 -14.84 17.59
C GLN A 142 13.70 -15.85 18.02
N ARG A 143 14.72 -16.08 17.19
CA ARG A 143 15.85 -16.97 17.53
C ARG A 143 16.69 -16.42 18.68
N LEU A 144 16.93 -15.11 18.68
CA LEU A 144 17.68 -14.48 19.76
C LEU A 144 16.90 -14.59 21.08
N GLU A 145 15.59 -14.40 21.04
CA GLU A 145 14.70 -14.55 22.19
C GLU A 145 14.69 -15.98 22.72
N SER A 146 14.63 -16.99 21.83
CA SER A 146 14.72 -18.39 22.25
C SER A 146 16.07 -18.70 22.91
N ILE A 147 17.20 -18.25 22.34
CA ILE A 147 18.53 -18.45 22.94
C ILE A 147 18.67 -17.71 24.27
N ALA A 148 18.12 -16.51 24.37
CA ALA A 148 18.23 -15.68 25.57
C ALA A 148 17.40 -16.21 26.75
N ASN A 149 16.29 -16.90 26.48
CA ASN A 149 15.31 -17.30 27.49
C ASN A 149 15.14 -18.81 27.66
N GLN A 150 15.63 -19.64 26.73
CA GLN A 150 15.56 -21.10 26.83
C GLN A 150 16.95 -21.69 27.08
N ASP A 151 16.97 -22.77 27.84
CA ASP A 151 18.14 -23.61 28.01
C ASP A 151 18.31 -24.50 26.76
N ALA A 152 19.51 -24.49 26.19
CA ALA A 152 19.79 -25.14 24.91
C ALA A 152 19.76 -26.68 24.98
N LEU A 153 20.00 -27.26 26.16
CA LEU A 153 20.06 -28.70 26.36
C LEU A 153 18.66 -29.31 26.60
N THR A 154 17.83 -28.64 27.39
CA THR A 154 16.53 -29.16 27.82
C THR A 154 15.34 -28.54 27.08
N GLY A 155 15.54 -27.43 26.36
CA GLY A 155 14.47 -26.66 25.73
C GLY A 155 13.52 -25.99 26.72
N THR A 156 13.83 -26.05 28.03
CA THR A 156 13.05 -25.41 29.09
C THR A 156 13.46 -23.96 29.28
N ALA A 157 12.68 -23.16 30.02
CA ALA A 157 13.08 -21.80 30.35
C ALA A 157 14.39 -21.81 31.16
N ASN A 158 15.35 -20.99 30.77
CA ASN A 158 16.62 -20.88 31.50
C ASN A 158 16.41 -20.15 32.84
N ARG A 159 17.44 -20.20 33.69
CA ARG A 159 17.40 -19.58 35.02
C ARG A 159 17.05 -18.09 34.99
N ARG A 160 17.53 -17.35 33.98
CA ARG A 160 17.25 -15.91 33.83
C ARG A 160 15.77 -15.66 33.54
N ALA A 161 15.19 -16.39 32.59
CA ALA A 161 13.79 -16.31 32.24
C ALA A 161 12.89 -16.72 33.42
N LEU A 162 13.23 -17.81 34.12
CA LEU A 162 12.52 -18.26 35.32
C LEU A 162 12.52 -17.19 36.41
N ASN A 163 13.67 -16.59 36.72
CA ASN A 163 13.77 -15.54 37.75
C ASN A 163 12.95 -14.29 37.39
N ALA A 164 12.98 -13.88 36.12
CA ALA A 164 12.19 -12.74 35.65
C ALA A 164 10.68 -13.02 35.77
N TYR A 165 10.24 -14.23 35.40
CA TYR A 165 8.84 -14.66 35.52
C TYR A 165 8.38 -14.74 36.98
N LEU A 166 9.18 -15.34 37.86
CA LEU A 166 8.89 -15.41 39.30
C LEU A 166 8.78 -14.01 39.91
N ALA A 167 9.67 -13.08 39.57
CA ALA A 167 9.61 -11.70 40.05
C ALA A 167 8.32 -10.99 39.60
N ALA A 168 7.86 -11.23 38.37
CA ALA A 168 6.63 -10.65 37.85
C ALA A 168 5.37 -11.19 38.56
N ILE A 169 5.27 -12.52 38.77
CA ILE A 169 4.10 -13.09 39.47
C ILE A 169 4.12 -12.77 40.96
N TRP A 170 5.30 -12.68 41.57
CA TRP A 170 5.42 -12.31 42.97
C TRP A 170 4.75 -10.97 43.28
N GLN A 171 4.73 -10.03 42.32
CA GLN A 171 4.01 -8.75 42.48
C GLN A 171 2.48 -8.90 42.53
N GLN A 172 1.91 -9.96 41.97
CA GLN A 172 0.47 -10.18 41.89
C GLN A 172 -0.14 -10.63 43.23
N LYS A 173 0.70 -10.97 44.23
CA LYS A 173 0.30 -11.38 45.59
C LYS A 173 -0.76 -12.50 45.65
N THR A 174 -0.81 -13.33 44.61
CA THR A 174 -1.62 -14.53 44.57
C THR A 174 -0.86 -15.71 45.19
N PRO A 175 -1.55 -16.69 45.80
CA PRO A 175 -0.89 -17.88 46.33
C PRO A 175 -0.21 -18.64 45.20
N LEU A 176 1.10 -18.88 45.34
CA LEU A 176 1.97 -19.53 44.36
C LEU A 176 2.59 -20.79 44.96
N ALA A 177 2.66 -21.87 44.17
CA ALA A 177 3.42 -23.07 44.50
C ALA A 177 4.62 -23.20 43.55
N LEU A 178 5.77 -23.59 44.08
CA LEU A 178 7.00 -23.83 43.32
C LEU A 178 7.47 -25.27 43.56
N MET A 179 7.78 -25.99 42.50
CA MET A 179 8.39 -27.32 42.55
C MET A 179 9.85 -27.21 42.14
N MET A 180 10.76 -27.70 42.98
CA MET A 180 12.18 -27.83 42.67
C MET A 180 12.50 -29.31 42.51
N ILE A 181 13.11 -29.67 41.39
CA ILE A 181 13.46 -31.05 41.03
C ILE A 181 14.97 -31.07 40.80
N ASP A 182 15.66 -32.04 41.39
CA ASP A 182 17.09 -32.30 41.18
C ASP A 182 17.29 -33.78 40.83
N VAL A 183 18.39 -34.10 40.14
CA VAL A 183 18.73 -35.48 39.76
C VAL A 183 19.72 -36.04 40.77
N ASP A 184 19.34 -37.08 41.51
CA ASP A 184 20.20 -37.72 42.50
C ASP A 184 21.40 -38.41 41.82
N TYR A 185 22.62 -38.15 42.32
CA TYR A 185 23.89 -38.73 41.84
C TYR A 185 24.22 -38.47 40.35
N PHE A 186 24.05 -37.22 39.88
CA PHE A 186 24.50 -36.77 38.55
C PHE A 186 26.01 -36.88 38.35
#